data_AF-A0AA42ZP52-F1
#
_entry.id   AF-A0AA42ZP52-F1
#
_cell.length_a   1.000
_cell.length_b   1.000
_cell.length_c   1.000
_cell.angle_alpha   90.00
_cell.angle_beta   90.00
_cell.angle_gamma   90.00
#
_symmetry.space_group_name_H-M   'P 1'
#
loop_
_entity.id
_entity.type
_entity.pdbx_description
1 polymer ?
#
loop_
_entity_poly.entity_id
_entity_poly.type
_entity_poly.pdbx_seq_one_letter_code
_entity_poly.pdbx_strand_id
1 'polypeptide(L)'
;MFYMVSTDVDAFRRFVFETKFLQVYEIDPEAFEVLKFDDIVLLKLGFDWLKNVLFNEPTVSLRESVLKEAIAATRAEMGAT
;
A
#
# COMPACT_ATOMS: atom_id res chain seq x y z
N MET A 1 -2.51 -3.57 -10.92
CA MET A 1 -3.01 -2.64 -9.89
C MET A 1 -4.36 -2.05 -10.27
N PHE A 2 -4.46 -1.06 -11.17
CA PHE A 2 -5.72 -0.38 -11.48
C PHE A 2 -6.85 -1.34 -11.89
N TYR A 3 -6.58 -2.24 -12.83
CA TYR A 3 -7.54 -3.26 -13.27
C TYR A 3 -7.99 -4.14 -12.10
N MET A 4 -7.04 -4.75 -11.38
CA MET A 4 -7.31 -5.60 -10.21
C MET A 4 -8.21 -4.91 -9.17
N VAL A 5 -7.87 -3.70 -8.73
CA VAL A 5 -8.67 -2.95 -7.74
C VAL A 5 -10.07 -2.63 -8.28
N SER A 6 -10.21 -2.35 -9.57
CA SER A 6 -11.47 -1.89 -10.18
C SER A 6 -12.38 -3.01 -10.66
N THR A 7 -11.89 -4.24 -10.84
CA THR A 7 -12.65 -5.31 -11.50
C THR A 7 -12.67 -6.64 -10.76
N ASP A 8 -11.75 -6.87 -9.80
CA ASP A 8 -11.62 -8.14 -9.08
C ASP A 8 -11.22 -7.90 -7.62
N VAL A 9 -12.24 -7.72 -6.77
CA VAL A 9 -12.05 -7.44 -5.33
C VAL A 9 -11.39 -8.61 -4.60
N ASP A 10 -11.63 -9.85 -5.03
CA ASP A 10 -11.01 -11.04 -4.43
C ASP A 10 -9.52 -11.13 -4.77
N ALA A 11 -9.14 -10.83 -6.01
CA ALA A 11 -7.74 -10.73 -6.38
C ALA A 11 -7.06 -9.59 -5.62
N PHE A 12 -7.74 -8.45 -5.42
CA PHE A 12 -7.20 -7.36 -4.62
C PHE A 12 -7.04 -7.76 -3.15
N ARG A 13 -8.00 -8.49 -2.57
CA ARG A 13 -7.92 -9.05 -1.22
C ARG A 13 -6.68 -9.94 -1.06
N ARG A 14 -6.50 -10.91 -1.96
CA ARG A 14 -5.29 -11.75 -1.96
C ARG A 14 -4.03 -10.92 -2.11
N PHE A 15 -4.02 -9.92 -2.97
CA PHE A 15 -2.87 -9.04 -3.11
C PHE A 15 -2.53 -8.30 -1.80
N VAL A 16 -3.52 -7.77 -1.09
CA VAL A 16 -3.30 -7.09 0.20
C VAL A 16 -2.71 -8.06 1.24
N PHE A 17 -3.27 -9.26 1.38
CA PHE A 17 -2.94 -10.17 2.49
C PHE A 17 -1.81 -11.17 2.20
N GLU A 18 -1.59 -11.54 0.93
CA GLU A 18 -0.64 -12.60 0.54
C GLU A 18 0.65 -12.05 -0.08
N THR A 19 0.79 -10.73 -0.17
CA THR A 19 2.00 -10.08 -0.68
C THR A 19 2.64 -9.16 0.36
N LYS A 20 3.68 -8.43 -0.05
CA LYS A 20 4.34 -7.43 0.80
C LYS A 20 3.52 -6.15 1.00
N PHE A 21 2.31 -6.04 0.47
CA PHE A 21 1.50 -4.82 0.57
C PHE A 21 1.44 -4.26 1.99
N LEU A 22 1.11 -5.10 2.98
CA LEU A 22 1.02 -4.71 4.39
C LEU A 22 2.37 -4.48 5.08
N GLN A 23 3.47 -4.92 4.46
CA GLN A 23 4.84 -4.63 4.88
C GLN A 23 5.35 -3.31 4.30
N VAL A 24 4.72 -2.81 3.24
CA VAL A 24 5.11 -1.59 2.53
C VAL A 24 4.28 -0.40 2.98
N TYR A 25 2.96 -0.58 3.06
CA TYR A 25 2.04 0.48 3.43
C TYR A 25 1.62 0.38 4.88
N GLU A 26 1.45 1.54 5.50
CA GLU A 26 0.90 1.66 6.84
C GLU A 26 -0.63 1.64 6.77
N ILE A 27 -1.23 0.74 7.55
CA ILE A 27 -2.68 0.52 7.62
C ILE A 27 -3.07 0.54 9.08
N ASP A 28 -4.18 1.21 9.39
CA ASP A 28 -4.75 1.27 10.73
C ASP A 28 -5.01 -0.17 11.27
N PRO A 29 -4.48 -0.52 12.45
CA PRO A 29 -4.77 -1.79 13.10
C PRO A 29 -6.27 -2.09 13.25
N GLU A 30 -7.11 -1.08 13.47
CA GLU A 30 -8.57 -1.23 13.58
C GLU A 30 -9.19 -1.64 12.23
N ALA A 31 -8.64 -1.16 11.13
CA ALA A 31 -9.09 -1.53 9.78
C ALA A 31 -8.63 -2.93 9.38
N PHE A 32 -7.52 -3.45 9.93
CA PHE A 32 -6.89 -4.69 9.49
C PHE A 32 -7.82 -5.92 9.53
N GLU A 33 -8.56 -6.11 10.62
CA GLU A 33 -9.48 -7.25 10.76
C GLU A 33 -10.74 -7.08 9.91
N VAL A 34 -11.22 -5.84 9.76
CA VAL A 34 -12.39 -5.52 8.93
C VAL A 34 -12.06 -5.74 7.45
N LEU A 35 -10.84 -5.38 7.03
CA LEU A 35 -10.37 -5.52 5.66
C LEU A 35 -10.42 -6.96 5.15
N LYS A 36 -10.46 -7.98 6.01
CA LYS A 36 -10.56 -9.41 5.61
C LYS A 36 -11.95 -9.85 5.19
N PHE A 37 -13.00 -9.15 5.63
CA PHE A 37 -14.39 -9.60 5.45
C PHE A 37 -15.30 -8.55 4.83
N ASP A 38 -14.91 -7.27 4.82
CA ASP A 38 -15.69 -6.17 4.26
C ASP A 38 -15.10 -5.70 2.93
N ASP A 39 -15.78 -5.99 1.83
CA ASP A 39 -15.40 -5.56 0.47
C ASP A 39 -15.45 -4.04 0.30
N ILE A 40 -16.36 -3.33 0.99
CA ILE A 40 -16.48 -1.88 0.88
C ILE A 40 -15.27 -1.21 1.52
N VAL A 41 -14.86 -1.68 2.71
CA VAL A 41 -13.66 -1.17 3.39
C VAL A 41 -12.40 -1.50 2.59
N LEU A 42 -12.33 -2.70 2.03
CA LEU A 42 -11.23 -3.10 1.15
C LEU A 42 -11.14 -2.20 -0.09
N LEU A 43 -12.24 -1.98 -0.81
CA LEU A 43 -12.26 -1.14 -2.01
C LEU A 43 -11.92 0.32 -1.69
N LYS A 44 -12.34 0.86 -0.54
CA LYS A 44 -11.93 2.21 -0.09
C LYS A 44 -10.41 2.31 0.03
N LEU A 45 -9.77 1.35 0.70
CA LEU A 45 -8.31 1.25 0.74
C LEU A 45 -7.71 1.16 -0.67
N GLY A 46 -8.31 0.36 -1.55
CA GLY A 46 -7.90 0.23 -2.94
C GLY A 46 -7.92 1.55 -3.69
N PHE A 47 -8.99 2.34 -3.55
CA PHE A 47 -9.09 3.65 -4.20
C PHE A 47 -8.12 4.68 -3.60
N ASP A 48 -7.95 4.70 -2.28
CA ASP A 48 -6.96 5.57 -1.65
C ASP A 48 -5.55 5.17 -2.07
N TRP A 49 -5.25 3.89 -2.22
CA TRP A 49 -3.99 3.43 -2.77
C TRP A 49 -3.80 3.86 -4.23
N LEU A 50 -4.84 3.75 -5.07
CA LEU A 50 -4.79 4.22 -6.46
C LEU A 50 -4.58 5.73 -6.57
N LYS A 51 -5.22 6.53 -5.70
CA LYS A 51 -4.99 7.98 -5.63
C LYS A 51 -3.52 8.30 -5.34
N ASN A 52 -2.91 7.57 -4.40
CA ASN A 52 -1.52 7.76 -4.04
C ASN A 52 -0.56 7.42 -5.19
N VAL A 53 -0.68 6.23 -5.76
CA VAL A 53 0.28 5.74 -6.76
C VAL A 53 0.10 6.33 -8.17
N LEU A 54 -1.12 6.75 -8.55
CA LEU A 54 -1.40 7.30 -9.87
C LEU A 54 -1.35 8.82 -9.91
N PHE A 55 -1.74 9.49 -8.82
CA PHE A 55 -1.89 10.95 -8.77
C PHE A 55 -1.00 11.61 -7.71
N ASN A 56 -0.18 10.83 -7.01
CA ASN A 56 0.72 11.31 -5.96
C ASN A 56 -0.02 12.01 -4.80
N GLU A 57 -1.27 11.61 -4.54
CA GLU A 57 -2.05 12.13 -3.43
C GLU A 57 -1.62 11.48 -2.09
N PRO A 58 -1.60 12.22 -0.97
CA PRO A 58 -1.16 11.71 0.33
C PRO A 58 -2.25 10.90 1.04
N THR A 59 -2.81 9.89 0.37
CA THR A 59 -3.96 9.10 0.84
C THR A 59 -3.57 7.80 1.54
N VAL A 60 -2.35 7.29 1.29
CA VAL A 60 -1.77 6.14 1.99
C VAL A 60 -0.29 6.44 2.23
N SER A 61 0.25 6.03 3.38
CA SER A 61 1.65 6.26 3.75
C SER A 61 2.48 4.99 3.66
N LEU A 62 3.76 5.13 3.29
CA LEU A 62 4.75 4.05 3.40
C LEU A 62 5.14 3.87 4.86
N ARG A 63 5.40 2.62 5.26
CA ARG A 63 5.99 2.34 6.57
C ARG A 63 7.35 3.03 6.70
N GLU A 64 7.65 3.49 7.91
CA GLU A 64 8.89 4.20 8.22
C GLU A 64 10.14 3.38 7.84
N SER A 65 10.11 2.06 8.01
CA SER A 65 11.20 1.16 7.62
C SER A 65 11.50 1.23 6.12
N VAL A 66 10.47 1.24 5.29
CA VAL A 66 10.60 1.30 3.82
C VAL A 66 11.13 2.67 3.40
N LEU A 67 10.66 3.75 4.03
CA LEU A 67 11.17 5.09 3.76
C LEU A 67 12.66 5.21 4.12
N LYS A 68 13.09 4.67 5.27
CA LYS A 68 14.50 4.65 5.69
C LYS A 68 15.37 3.87 4.72
N GLU A 69 14.92 2.70 4.28
CA GLU A 69 15.63 1.88 3.28
C GLU A 69 15.78 2.62 1.94
N ALA A 70 14.72 3.24 1.43
CA ALA A 70 14.76 4.01 0.19
C ALA A 70 15.75 5.18 0.28
N ILE A 71 15.73 5.93 1.39
CA ILE A 71 16.68 7.05 1.62
C ILE A 71 18.12 6.54 1.70
N ALA A 72 18.37 5.43 2.39
CA ALA A 72 19.70 4.84 2.50
C ALA A 72 20.22 4.36 1.12
N ALA A 73 19.37 3.72 0.32
CA ALA A 73 19.70 3.28 -1.03
C ALA A 73 20.07 4.48 -1.93
N THR A 74 19.25 5.54 -1.92
CA THR A 74 19.56 6.76 -2.69
C THR A 74 20.87 7.41 -2.24
N ARG A 75 21.18 7.46 -0.94
CA ARG A 75 22.46 8.01 -0.43
C ARG A 75 23.67 7.17 -0.86
N ALA A 76 23.54 5.85 -0.84
CA ALA A 76 24.59 4.93 -1.29
C ALA A 76 24.86 5.06 -2.80
N GLU A 77 23.81 5.20 -3.61
CA GLU A 77 23.93 5.43 -5.06
C GLU A 77 24.55 6.79 -5.40
N MET A 78 24.31 7.81 -4.58
CA MET A 78 24.89 9.15 -4.75
C MET A 78 26.35 9.26 -4.27
N GLY A 79 26.97 8.17 -3.80
CA GLY A 79 28.40 8.14 -3.42
C GLY A 79 28.75 8.97 -2.18
N ALA A 80 27.75 9.37 -1.38
CA ALA A 80 27.95 10.11 -0.16
C ALA A 80 28.00 9.13 1.04
N THR A 81 29.21 8.67 1.34
CA THR A 81 29.57 8.02 2.63
C THR A 81 30.13 9.04 3.60
#